data_AF-A0A2G8S8B8-F1
#
_entry.id   AF-A0A2G8S8B8-F1
#
_cell.length_a   1.000
_cell.length_b   1.000
_cell.length_c   1.000
_cell.angle_alpha   90.00
_cell.angle_beta   90.00
_cell.angle_gamma   90.00
#
_symmetry.space_group_name_H-M   'P 1'
#
loop_
_entity.id
_entity.type
_entity.pdbx_description
1 polymer ?
#
loop_
_entity_poly.entity_id
_entity_poly.type
_entity_poly.pdbx_seq_one_letter_code
_entity_poly.pdbx_strand_id
1 'polypeptide(L)'
;MSSLPDKYIGARQCFENALGISRDAIEDDQEEEVESYDSAVEIDEQLAHEDLDSLETDMEHFDPPITPRFQKLSVDAEGLGDDPSEGGALTIPMKRKSDHETMFSALKAASKNVVGNSTLQLYIRLWILFTTFCLAQGFIQNEHELEKMQPNFPSELPTWIALWIMNK
;
A
#
# COMPACT_ATOMS: atom_id res chain seq x y z
N MET A 1 -2.84 15.27 47.05
CA MET A 1 -2.08 15.08 45.79
C MET A 1 -1.30 13.78 45.92
N SER A 2 -1.80 12.70 45.32
CA SER A 2 -1.17 11.38 45.35
C SER A 2 -0.01 11.35 44.37
N SER A 3 1.22 11.11 44.86
CA SER A 3 2.38 10.89 44.01
C SER A 3 2.15 9.64 43.16
N LEU A 4 2.29 9.77 41.83
CA LEU A 4 2.21 8.61 40.94
C LEU A 4 3.31 7.59 41.29
N PRO A 5 3.05 6.27 41.22
CA PRO A 5 4.04 5.26 41.56
C PRO A 5 5.23 5.25 40.59
N ASP A 6 6.44 5.06 41.10
CA ASP A 6 7.73 5.11 40.36
C ASP A 6 7.84 4.17 39.15
N LYS A 7 6.98 3.13 39.08
CA LYS A 7 6.95 2.21 37.92
C LYS A 7 6.56 2.89 36.59
N TYR A 8 6.07 4.13 36.62
CA TYR A 8 5.68 4.88 35.43
C TYR A 8 6.68 5.95 34.99
N ILE A 9 7.88 6.01 35.57
CA ILE A 9 8.90 7.03 35.22
C ILE A 9 9.22 7.03 33.71
N GLY A 10 9.41 5.85 33.11
CA GLY A 10 9.71 5.75 31.68
C GLY A 10 8.56 6.22 30.78
N ALA A 11 7.32 5.78 31.08
CA ALA A 11 6.13 6.19 30.34
C ALA A 11 5.90 7.71 30.42
N ARG A 12 6.13 8.30 31.59
CA ARG A 12 6.06 9.75 31.79
C ARG A 12 7.10 10.49 30.97
N GLN A 13 8.34 9.99 30.91
CA GLN A 13 9.40 10.61 30.11
C GLN A 13 9.10 10.54 28.60
N CYS A 14 8.57 9.42 28.11
CA CYS A 14 8.10 9.33 26.74
C CYS A 14 6.96 10.31 26.45
N PHE A 15 6.02 10.46 27.38
CA PHE A 15 4.92 11.41 27.26
C PHE A 15 5.40 12.88 27.28
N GLU A 16 6.31 13.23 28.19
CA GLU A 16 6.92 14.57 28.25
C GLU A 16 7.73 14.87 26.97
N ASN A 17 8.45 13.87 26.42
CA ASN A 17 9.15 14.02 25.13
C ASN A 17 8.17 14.16 23.95
N ALA A 18 7.06 13.43 23.95
CA ALA A 18 6.02 13.52 22.92
C ALA A 18 5.29 14.87 22.97
N LEU A 19 5.06 15.42 24.17
CA LEU A 19 4.56 16.79 24.34
C LEU A 19 5.57 17.86 23.93
N GLY A 20 6.87 17.51 23.95
CA GLY A 20 7.96 18.35 23.47
C GLY A 20 8.15 18.33 21.95
N ILE A 21 7.35 17.54 21.19
CA ILE A 21 7.31 17.67 19.73
C ILE A 21 6.86 19.10 19.44
N SER A 22 7.78 19.88 18.86
CA SER A 22 7.53 21.29 18.59
C SER A 22 6.32 21.41 17.68
N ARG A 23 5.43 22.35 17.98
CA ARG A 23 4.35 22.72 17.07
C ARG A 23 4.91 23.09 15.69
N ASP A 24 6.10 23.68 15.66
CA ASP A 24 6.83 24.02 14.45
C ASP A 24 7.18 22.78 13.62
N ALA A 25 7.56 21.66 14.27
CA ALA A 25 7.85 20.42 13.54
C ALA A 25 6.60 19.77 12.93
N ILE A 26 5.43 19.97 13.55
CA ILE A 26 4.15 19.52 13.00
C ILE A 26 3.74 20.40 11.82
N GLU A 27 4.02 21.71 11.90
CA GLU A 27 3.71 22.67 10.85
C GLU A 27 4.61 22.46 9.63
N ASP A 28 5.91 22.22 9.83
CA ASP A 28 6.87 21.89 8.78
C ASP A 28 6.49 20.58 8.04
N ASP A 29 6.19 19.50 8.78
CA ASP A 29 5.77 18.22 8.18
C ASP A 29 4.48 18.40 7.35
N GLN A 30 3.56 19.26 7.81
CA GLN A 30 2.31 19.52 7.10
C GLN A 30 2.51 20.38 5.85
N GLU A 31 3.42 21.35 5.89
CA GLU A 31 3.77 22.18 4.73
C GLU A 31 4.42 21.32 3.63
N GLU A 32 5.35 20.43 3.98
CA GLU A 32 6.00 19.52 3.03
C GLU A 32 5.00 18.55 2.35
N GLU A 33 3.99 18.06 3.10
CA GLU A 33 2.91 17.25 2.53
C GLU A 33 2.07 18.04 1.52
N VAL A 34 1.72 19.30 1.82
CA VAL A 34 0.92 20.15 0.91
C VAL A 34 1.71 20.48 -0.36
N GLU A 35 2.98 20.85 -0.24
CA GLU A 35 3.86 21.12 -1.38
C GLU A 35 3.98 19.89 -2.30
N SER A 36 4.07 18.70 -1.71
CA SER A 36 4.12 17.45 -2.48
C SER A 36 2.82 17.18 -3.25
N TYR A 37 1.67 17.49 -2.66
CA TYR A 37 0.37 17.37 -3.34
C TYR A 37 0.23 18.36 -4.49
N ASP A 38 0.59 19.62 -4.26
CA ASP A 38 0.52 20.66 -5.30
C ASP A 38 1.46 20.32 -6.47
N SER A 39 2.67 19.81 -6.19
CA SER A 39 3.59 19.34 -7.24
C SER A 39 3.02 18.17 -8.04
N ALA A 40 2.33 17.22 -7.38
CA ALA A 40 1.71 16.10 -8.07
C ALA A 40 0.58 16.57 -9.02
N VAL A 41 -0.22 17.54 -8.58
CA VAL A 41 -1.29 18.14 -9.40
C VAL A 41 -0.71 18.86 -10.61
N GLU A 42 0.38 19.61 -10.44
CA GLU A 42 1.05 20.31 -11.56
C GLU A 42 1.60 19.33 -12.59
N ILE A 43 2.16 18.20 -12.15
CA ILE A 43 2.64 17.12 -13.05
C ILE A 43 1.48 16.52 -13.85
N ASP A 44 0.35 16.24 -13.21
CA ASP A 44 -0.84 15.70 -13.88
C ASP A 44 -1.41 16.68 -14.91
N GLU A 45 -1.40 17.98 -14.60
CA GLU A 45 -1.84 19.03 -15.54
C GLU A 45 -0.90 19.14 -16.75
N GLN A 46 0.43 19.09 -16.53
CA GLN A 46 1.41 19.07 -17.62
C GLN A 46 1.24 17.84 -18.51
N LEU A 47 1.01 16.66 -17.94
CA LEU A 47 0.79 15.42 -18.69
C LEU A 47 -0.48 15.50 -19.54
N ALA A 48 -1.57 16.07 -19.00
CA ALA A 48 -2.82 16.26 -19.73
C ALA A 48 -2.66 17.23 -20.92
N HIS A 49 -1.76 18.21 -20.82
CA HIS A 49 -1.44 19.12 -21.92
C HIS A 49 -0.57 18.46 -23.01
N GLU A 50 0.43 17.65 -22.64
CA GLU A 50 1.29 16.94 -23.61
C GLU A 50 0.50 15.92 -24.46
N ASP A 51 -0.52 15.29 -23.89
CA ASP A 51 -1.43 14.38 -24.62
C ASP A 51 -2.27 15.10 -25.68
N LEU A 52 -2.60 16.39 -25.46
CA LEU A 52 -3.38 17.19 -26.41
C LEU A 52 -2.53 17.69 -27.59
N ASP A 53 -1.30 18.13 -27.34
CA ASP A 53 -0.38 18.58 -28.40
C ASP A 53 0.06 17.43 -29.32
N SER A 54 0.15 16.20 -28.80
CA SER A 54 0.42 15.01 -29.61
C SER A 54 -0.74 14.63 -30.55
N LEU A 55 -1.96 15.09 -30.26
CA LEU A 55 -3.16 14.80 -31.07
C LEU A 55 -3.38 15.80 -32.21
N GLU A 56 -2.84 17.01 -32.14
CA GLU A 56 -2.98 18.02 -33.21
C GLU A 56 -2.03 17.82 -34.40
N THR A 57 -1.01 16.98 -34.29
CA THR A 57 0.04 16.87 -35.34
C THR A 57 -0.23 15.77 -36.39
N ASP A 58 -1.22 14.88 -36.21
CA ASP A 58 -1.44 13.73 -37.10
C ASP A 58 -2.76 13.76 -37.92
N MET A 59 -3.39 14.94 -38.06
CA MET A 59 -4.69 15.06 -38.75
C MET A 59 -4.63 15.21 -40.29
N GLU A 60 -3.53 14.85 -40.96
CA GLU A 60 -3.41 14.84 -42.45
C GLU A 60 -3.25 13.45 -43.10
N HIS A 61 -3.50 12.34 -42.39
CA HIS A 61 -3.61 11.03 -43.05
C HIS A 61 -4.83 10.24 -42.60
N PHE A 62 -5.92 10.42 -43.35
CA PHE A 62 -7.17 9.67 -43.23
C PHE A 62 -6.96 8.23 -43.70
N ASP A 63 -6.69 7.32 -42.78
CA ASP A 63 -6.89 5.88 -42.98
C ASP A 63 -8.10 5.37 -42.18
N PRO A 64 -8.83 4.35 -42.68
CA PRO A 64 -10.17 3.95 -42.23
C PRO A 64 -10.20 3.34 -40.80
N PRO A 65 -11.40 3.22 -40.19
CA PRO A 65 -11.57 3.21 -38.74
C PRO A 65 -10.97 1.99 -38.04
N ILE A 66 -10.20 2.27 -36.98
CA ILE A 66 -9.69 1.29 -36.04
C ILE A 66 -10.87 0.73 -35.22
N THR A 67 -11.27 -0.49 -35.55
CA THR A 67 -12.14 -1.32 -34.71
C THR A 67 -11.48 -1.60 -33.35
N PRO A 68 -12.23 -1.53 -32.23
CA PRO A 68 -11.69 -1.81 -30.91
C PRO A 68 -11.16 -3.25 -30.80
N ARG A 69 -9.88 -3.35 -30.42
CA ARG A 69 -9.07 -4.57 -30.31
C ARG A 69 -9.41 -5.39 -29.06
N PHE A 70 -10.68 -5.67 -28.82
CA PHE A 70 -11.11 -6.64 -27.82
C PHE A 70 -12.23 -7.48 -28.41
N GLN A 71 -11.84 -8.63 -28.99
CA GLN A 71 -12.62 -9.87 -29.18
C GLN A 71 -12.30 -10.51 -30.54
N LYS A 72 -11.37 -11.48 -30.53
CA LYS A 72 -11.47 -12.78 -31.21
C LYS A 72 -10.14 -13.52 -31.10
N LEU A 73 -10.05 -14.40 -30.10
CA LEU A 73 -9.20 -15.58 -30.22
C LEU A 73 -10.00 -16.56 -31.09
N SER A 74 -9.69 -16.63 -32.39
CA SER A 74 -10.10 -17.78 -33.19
C SER A 74 -9.19 -18.95 -32.80
N VAL A 75 -9.81 -19.97 -32.23
CA VAL A 75 -9.25 -21.31 -32.12
C VAL A 75 -9.29 -21.87 -33.54
N ASP A 76 -8.17 -21.78 -34.25
CA ASP A 76 -8.01 -22.44 -35.54
C ASP A 76 -7.42 -23.83 -35.30
N ALA A 77 -8.32 -24.79 -35.41
CA ALA A 77 -8.02 -26.20 -35.56
C ALA A 77 -7.50 -26.47 -36.98
N GLU A 78 -6.50 -27.35 -37.07
CA GLU A 78 -6.17 -28.21 -38.22
C GLU A 78 -5.84 -27.51 -39.55
N GLY A 79 -4.55 -27.46 -39.90
CA GLY A 79 -4.10 -27.03 -41.22
C GLY A 79 -2.72 -27.60 -41.59
N LEU A 80 -2.72 -28.80 -42.16
CA LEU A 80 -1.58 -29.52 -42.74
C LEU A 80 -0.86 -28.67 -43.78
N GLY A 81 0.42 -28.37 -43.57
CA GLY A 81 1.28 -27.71 -44.53
C GLY A 81 2.73 -28.13 -44.33
N ASP A 82 3.18 -29.07 -45.14
CA ASP A 82 4.57 -29.52 -45.21
C ASP A 82 5.45 -28.39 -45.77
N ASP A 83 6.35 -27.84 -44.94
CA ASP A 83 7.42 -26.94 -45.39
C ASP A 83 8.78 -27.45 -44.86
N PRO A 84 9.69 -27.92 -45.72
CA PRO A 84 11.03 -28.32 -45.33
C PRO A 84 11.96 -27.11 -45.48
N SER A 85 12.15 -26.35 -44.40
CA SER A 85 13.23 -25.37 -44.33
C SER A 85 14.02 -25.52 -43.04
N GLU A 86 15.26 -25.94 -43.24
CA GLU A 86 16.27 -26.25 -42.24
C GLU A 86 16.71 -25.01 -41.45
N GLY A 87 17.00 -25.22 -40.16
CA GLY A 87 18.19 -24.62 -39.54
C GLY A 87 18.00 -23.31 -38.79
N GLY A 88 17.33 -23.35 -37.64
CA GLY A 88 17.36 -22.22 -36.70
C GLY A 88 16.58 -22.44 -35.40
N ALA A 89 16.66 -23.64 -34.82
CA ALA A 89 15.98 -23.96 -33.57
C ALA A 89 16.57 -23.15 -32.39
N LEU A 90 16.06 -21.94 -32.19
CA LEU A 90 16.15 -21.21 -30.94
C LEU A 90 15.25 -21.93 -29.93
N THR A 91 15.83 -22.94 -29.29
CA THR A 91 15.22 -23.65 -28.17
C THR A 91 15.02 -22.66 -27.02
N ILE A 92 13.80 -22.14 -26.89
CA ILE A 92 13.40 -21.31 -25.76
C ILE A 92 13.43 -22.23 -24.52
N PRO A 93 14.36 -22.04 -23.57
CA PRO A 93 14.46 -22.91 -22.41
C PRO A 93 13.31 -22.59 -21.45
N MET A 94 12.20 -23.31 -21.60
CA MET A 94 11.13 -23.33 -20.63
C MET A 94 11.55 -24.10 -19.38
N LYS A 95 11.10 -23.60 -18.22
CA LYS A 95 11.29 -24.11 -16.85
C LYS A 95 12.65 -23.82 -16.21
N ARG A 96 12.83 -22.56 -15.83
CA ARG A 96 13.55 -22.28 -14.57
C ARG A 96 12.58 -22.57 -13.43
N LYS A 97 12.81 -23.66 -12.71
CA LYS A 97 12.26 -23.83 -11.36
C LYS A 97 12.88 -22.70 -10.56
N SER A 98 12.18 -21.56 -10.46
CA SER A 98 12.61 -20.47 -9.60
C SER A 98 12.68 -21.05 -8.20
N ASP A 99 13.89 -21.12 -7.66
CA ASP A 99 14.13 -21.62 -6.32
C ASP A 99 13.26 -20.79 -5.36
N HIS A 100 12.49 -21.48 -4.52
CA HIS A 100 11.45 -20.85 -3.69
C HIS A 100 12.06 -19.78 -2.77
N GLU A 101 13.33 -19.98 -2.41
CA GLU A 101 14.14 -19.05 -1.64
C GLU A 101 14.47 -17.75 -2.40
N THR A 102 14.70 -17.82 -3.71
CA THR A 102 14.92 -16.63 -4.55
C THR A 102 13.64 -15.83 -4.70
N MET A 103 12.50 -16.50 -4.88
CA MET A 103 11.19 -15.84 -4.97
C MET A 103 10.81 -15.19 -3.63
N PHE A 104 11.04 -15.88 -2.51
CA PHE A 104 10.80 -15.33 -1.18
C PHE A 104 11.68 -14.11 -0.89
N SER A 105 12.96 -14.16 -1.27
CA SER A 105 13.88 -13.03 -1.12
C SER A 105 13.47 -11.83 -1.98
N ALA A 106 13.04 -12.06 -3.22
CA ALA A 106 12.53 -11.01 -4.10
C ALA A 106 11.24 -10.39 -3.57
N LEU A 107 10.30 -11.21 -3.08
CA LEU A 107 9.06 -10.74 -2.44
C LEU A 107 9.35 -9.92 -1.18
N LYS A 108 10.28 -10.37 -0.33
CA LYS A 108 10.70 -9.63 0.87
C LYS A 108 11.37 -8.30 0.53
N ALA A 109 12.16 -8.26 -0.54
CA ALA A 109 12.77 -7.02 -1.02
C ALA A 109 11.72 -6.06 -1.58
N ALA A 110 10.77 -6.57 -2.37
CA ALA A 110 9.66 -5.78 -2.90
C ALA A 110 8.72 -5.28 -1.80
N SER A 111 8.48 -6.08 -0.76
CA SER A 111 7.60 -5.70 0.36
C SER A 111 8.23 -4.73 1.35
N LYS A 112 9.57 -4.59 1.35
CA LYS A 112 10.33 -3.77 2.32
C LYS A 112 9.89 -2.30 2.36
N ASN A 113 9.37 -1.76 1.26
CA ASN A 113 8.92 -0.38 1.15
C ASN A 113 7.40 -0.24 0.92
N VAL A 114 6.64 -1.33 1.04
CA VAL A 114 5.17 -1.28 0.85
C VAL A 114 4.49 -0.53 2.00
N VAL A 115 5.06 -0.61 3.20
CA VAL A 115 4.63 0.18 4.34
C VAL A 115 5.66 1.28 4.56
N GLY A 116 5.42 2.45 3.98
CA GLY A 116 6.20 3.65 4.28
C GLY A 116 6.09 4.04 5.76
N ASN A 117 7.01 4.90 6.22
CA ASN A 117 6.99 5.38 7.61
C ASN A 117 5.66 6.05 7.97
N SER A 118 5.07 6.82 7.05
CA SER A 118 3.75 7.44 7.23
C SER A 118 2.65 6.40 7.46
N THR A 119 2.59 5.35 6.64
CA THR A 119 1.64 4.25 6.80
C THR A 119 1.83 3.52 8.14
N LEU A 120 3.08 3.30 8.56
CA LEU A 120 3.37 2.67 9.85
C LEU A 120 2.89 3.55 11.02
N GLN A 121 3.16 4.86 10.98
CA GLN A 121 2.69 5.80 11.99
C GLN A 121 1.16 5.85 12.05
N LEU A 122 0.50 5.82 10.88
CA LEU A 122 -0.96 5.74 10.81
C LEU A 122 -1.47 4.46 11.47
N TYR A 123 -0.87 3.30 11.21
CA TYR A 123 -1.26 2.03 11.85
C TYR A 123 -1.05 2.05 13.36
N ILE A 124 0.06 2.62 13.84
CA ILE A 124 0.31 2.80 15.28
C ILE A 124 -0.78 3.67 15.90
N ARG A 125 -1.10 4.80 15.27
CA ARG A 125 -2.15 5.72 15.73
C ARG A 125 -3.52 5.03 15.75
N LEU A 126 -3.89 4.34 14.68
CA LEU A 126 -5.16 3.60 14.58
C LEU A 126 -5.25 2.52 15.66
N TRP A 127 -4.14 1.82 15.92
CA TRP A 127 -4.06 0.81 16.97
C TRP A 127 -4.29 1.40 18.37
N ILE A 128 -3.63 2.50 18.70
CA ILE A 128 -3.81 3.21 19.99
C ILE A 128 -5.27 3.67 20.16
N LEU A 129 -5.90 4.18 19.11
CA LEU A 129 -7.29 4.60 19.15
C LEU A 129 -8.24 3.42 19.37
N PHE A 130 -7.97 2.29 18.71
CA PHE A 130 -8.74 1.06 18.87
C PHE A 130 -8.59 0.48 20.29
N THR A 131 -7.37 0.39 20.85
CA THR A 131 -7.16 -0.11 22.21
C THR A 131 -7.83 0.78 23.26
N THR A 132 -7.75 2.10 23.08
CA THR A 132 -8.46 3.09 23.92
C THR A 132 -9.97 2.86 23.86
N PHE A 133 -10.53 2.63 22.67
CA PHE A 133 -11.94 2.29 22.51
C PHE A 133 -12.32 0.99 23.22
N CYS A 134 -11.52 -0.07 23.08
CA CYS A 134 -11.76 -1.36 23.74
C CYS A 134 -11.75 -1.24 25.27
N LEU A 135 -10.85 -0.42 25.83
CA LEU A 135 -10.84 -0.11 27.27
C LEU A 135 -12.10 0.65 27.69
N ALA A 136 -12.50 1.67 26.91
CA ALA A 136 -13.68 2.49 27.21
C ALA A 136 -14.99 1.67 27.18
N GLN A 137 -15.08 0.67 26.29
CA GLN A 137 -16.22 -0.25 26.21
C GLN A 137 -16.13 -1.42 27.20
N GLY A 138 -15.01 -1.57 27.93
CA GLY A 138 -14.78 -2.66 28.86
C GLY A 138 -14.56 -4.02 28.20
N PHE A 139 -14.16 -4.06 26.92
CA PHE A 139 -13.78 -5.31 26.24
C PHE A 139 -12.46 -5.87 26.76
N ILE A 140 -11.57 -5.00 27.23
CA ILE A 140 -10.32 -5.34 27.91
C ILE A 140 -10.20 -4.54 29.21
N GLN A 141 -9.47 -5.08 30.17
CA GLN A 141 -9.23 -4.42 31.47
C GLN A 141 -7.95 -3.58 31.48
N ASN A 142 -6.98 -3.93 30.63
CA ASN A 142 -5.70 -3.23 30.53
C ASN A 142 -5.17 -3.25 29.08
N GLU A 143 -4.34 -2.25 28.73
CA GLU A 143 -3.75 -2.12 27.38
C GLU A 143 -2.95 -3.36 26.95
N HIS A 144 -2.27 -4.01 27.90
CA HIS A 144 -1.43 -5.19 27.64
C HIS A 144 -2.21 -6.49 27.42
N GLU A 145 -3.53 -6.50 27.65
CA GLU A 145 -4.34 -7.70 27.50
C GLU A 145 -4.40 -8.13 26.04
N LEU A 146 -4.51 -7.16 25.14
CA LEU A 146 -4.59 -7.40 23.70
C LEU A 146 -3.25 -7.92 23.13
N GLU A 147 -2.12 -7.50 23.68
CA GLU A 147 -0.79 -8.02 23.33
C GLU A 147 -0.64 -9.49 23.71
N LYS A 148 -1.19 -9.90 24.86
CA LYS A 148 -1.18 -11.30 25.33
C LYS A 148 -2.09 -12.22 24.53
N MET A 149 -3.06 -11.66 23.82
CA MET A 149 -3.96 -12.44 22.95
C MET A 149 -3.24 -12.91 21.68
N GLN A 150 -2.06 -12.39 21.33
CA GLN A 150 -1.36 -12.88 20.14
C GLN A 150 -0.68 -14.23 20.42
N PRO A 151 -0.84 -15.27 19.55
CA PRO A 151 -1.55 -15.28 18.27
C PRO A 151 -3.05 -15.66 18.33
N ASN A 152 -3.56 -16.07 19.48
CA ASN A 152 -4.93 -16.56 19.67
C ASN A 152 -5.92 -15.44 20.02
N PHE A 153 -6.28 -14.64 19.02
CA PHE A 153 -7.28 -13.58 19.19
C PHE A 153 -8.67 -14.15 19.54
N PRO A 154 -9.48 -13.43 20.33
CA PRO A 154 -10.84 -13.84 20.63
C PRO A 154 -11.70 -13.79 19.37
N SER A 155 -12.68 -14.70 19.28
CA SER A 155 -13.64 -14.76 18.15
C SER A 155 -14.45 -13.49 17.98
N GLU A 156 -14.55 -12.69 19.03
CA GLU A 156 -15.31 -11.45 19.12
C GLU A 156 -14.53 -10.23 18.61
N LEU A 157 -13.21 -10.36 18.40
CA LEU A 157 -12.36 -9.25 17.95
C LEU A 157 -12.88 -8.57 16.66
N PRO A 158 -13.31 -9.30 15.61
CA PRO A 158 -13.91 -8.69 14.43
C PRO A 158 -15.15 -7.84 14.74
N THR A 159 -15.98 -8.27 15.70
CA THR A 159 -17.14 -7.51 16.16
C THR A 159 -16.72 -6.22 16.87
N TRP A 160 -15.68 -6.27 17.71
CA TRP A 160 -15.15 -5.08 18.38
C TRP A 160 -14.62 -4.05 17.39
N ILE A 161 -13.92 -4.50 16.34
CA ILE A 161 -13.43 -3.63 15.26
C ILE A 161 -14.61 -2.99 14.50
N ALA A 162 -15.65 -3.77 14.19
CA ALA A 162 -16.84 -3.23 13.53
C ALA A 162 -17.53 -2.15 14.39
N LEU A 163 -17.68 -2.41 15.69
CA LEU A 163 -18.24 -1.43 16.65
C LEU A 163 -17.37 -0.16 16.71
N TRP A 164 -16.04 -0.29 16.70
CA TRP A 164 -15.12 0.84 16.69
C TRP A 164 -15.28 1.70 15.43
N ILE A 165 -15.36 1.09 14.25
CA ILE A 165 -15.55 1.81 12.98
C ILE A 165 -16.89 2.55 12.95
N MET A 166 -17.93 1.96 13.54
CA MET A 166 -19.27 2.57 13.61
C MET A 166 -19.40 3.66 14.69
N ASN A 167 -18.50 3.71 15.67
CA ASN A 167 -18.53 4.70 16.76
C ASN A 167 -17.83 6.03 16.36
N LYS A 168 -17.94 6.43 15.09
CA LYS A 168 -17.38 7.69 14.56
C LYS A 168 -18.42 8.80 14.54
#